data_AF-A0AAU7QBS2-F1
#
_entry.id   AF-A0AAU7QBS2-F1
#
_cell.length_a   1.000
_cell.length_b   1.000
_cell.length_c   1.000
_cell.angle_alpha   90.00
_cell.angle_beta   90.00
_cell.angle_gamma   90.00
#
_symmetry.space_group_name_H-M   'P 1'
#
loop_
_entity.id
_entity.type
_entity.pdbx_description
1 polymer ?
#
loop_
_entity_poly.entity_id
_entity_poly.type
_entity_poly.pdbx_seq_one_letter_code
_entity_poly.pdbx_strand_id
1 'polypeptide(L)'
;MTISLVQACLIGLIYYLGTTGNPVFGILGSHGWMRPLVCGTAVGFVLGDPTMGCIMGAAITLPYLAFISAGASMPMDPALAGTLGTAFGLVAKVEPSVAITLAVPIGILGTLLWVAHMSVNIVFYSHE
;
A
#
# COMPACT_ATOMS: atom_id res chain seq x y z
N MET A 1 -4.71 -10.59 16.73
CA MET A 1 -4.84 -11.64 15.69
C MET A 1 -3.45 -12.05 15.26
N THR A 2 -3.23 -13.30 14.84
CA THR A 2 -1.96 -13.73 14.25
C THR A 2 -2.16 -13.83 12.74
N ILE A 3 -1.26 -13.22 11.96
CA ILE A 3 -1.29 -13.34 10.49
C ILE A 3 -0.67 -14.70 10.14
N SER A 4 -1.43 -15.57 9.47
CA SER A 4 -0.86 -16.81 8.94
C SER A 4 0.08 -16.52 7.76
N LEU A 5 1.03 -17.42 7.49
CA LEU A 5 1.96 -17.26 6.36
C LEU A 5 1.23 -17.06 5.02
N VAL A 6 0.12 -17.77 4.82
CA VAL A 6 -0.72 -17.65 3.62
C VAL A 6 -1.34 -16.25 3.53
N GLN A 7 -1.87 -15.71 4.63
CA GLN A 7 -2.40 -14.35 4.64
C GLN A 7 -1.31 -13.31 4.39
N ALA A 8 -0.11 -13.50 4.93
CA ALA A 8 1.02 -12.60 4.65
C ALA A 8 1.38 -12.58 3.16
N CYS A 9 1.44 -13.76 2.51
CA CYS A 9 1.66 -13.85 1.07
C CYS A 9 0.55 -13.18 0.26
N LEU A 10 -0.72 -13.33 0.66
CA LEU A 10 -1.85 -12.69 0.00
C LEU A 10 -1.83 -11.16 0.15
N ILE A 11 -1.47 -10.63 1.33
CA ILE A 11 -1.30 -9.19 1.55
C ILE A 11 -0.16 -8.64 0.69
N GLY A 12 0.94 -9.38 0.56
CA GLY A 12 2.04 -9.03 -0.36
C GLY A 12 1.60 -9.01 -1.82
N LEU A 13 0.77 -9.98 -2.25
CA LEU A 13 0.20 -10.00 -3.59
C LEU A 13 -0.73 -8.80 -3.82
N ILE A 14 -1.57 -8.44 -2.85
CA ILE A 14 -2.43 -7.25 -2.89
C ILE A 14 -1.56 -6.00 -3.10
N TYR A 15 -0.48 -5.84 -2.34
CA TYR A 15 0.44 -4.71 -2.55
C TYR A 15 1.05 -4.70 -3.97
N TYR A 16 1.48 -5.86 -4.48
CA TYR A 16 1.99 -6.00 -5.84
C TYR A 16 0.98 -5.63 -6.93
N LEU A 17 -0.30 -5.93 -6.72
CA LEU A 17 -1.37 -5.53 -7.65
C LEU A 17 -1.62 -4.01 -7.64
N GLY A 18 -1.33 -3.35 -6.52
CA GLY A 18 -1.40 -1.89 -6.37
C GLY A 18 -0.20 -1.13 -6.95
N THR A 19 0.88 -1.82 -7.33
CA THR A 19 2.10 -1.17 -7.83
C THR A 19 1.96 -0.81 -9.32
N THR A 20 2.37 0.41 -9.67
CA THR A 20 2.30 0.93 -11.05
C THR A 20 3.18 0.10 -12.01
N GLY A 21 2.63 -0.34 -13.14
CA GLY A 21 3.37 -1.14 -14.13
C GLY A 21 3.12 -2.66 -14.03
N ASN A 22 2.17 -3.08 -13.20
CA ASN A 22 1.70 -4.45 -13.11
C ASN A 22 1.08 -4.93 -14.46
N PRO A 23 1.43 -6.14 -14.96
CA PRO A 23 0.96 -6.66 -16.26
C PRO A 23 -0.52 -7.10 -16.26
N VAL A 24 -1.16 -7.23 -15.10
CA VAL A 24 -2.54 -7.71 -14.90
C VAL A 24 -3.57 -6.60 -15.09
N PHE A 25 -3.32 -5.39 -14.55
CA PHE A 25 -4.30 -4.30 -14.56
C PHE A 25 -3.97 -3.15 -15.53
N GLY A 26 -2.79 -3.17 -16.15
CA GLY A 26 -2.31 -2.09 -16.99
C GLY A 26 -2.20 -0.75 -16.24
N ILE A 27 -1.88 0.33 -16.95
CA ILE A 27 -1.59 1.62 -16.32
C ILE A 27 -2.83 2.18 -15.59
N LEU A 28 -3.99 2.22 -16.25
CA LEU A 28 -5.22 2.80 -15.65
C LEU A 28 -5.77 1.98 -14.48
N GLY A 29 -5.73 0.64 -14.55
CA GLY A 29 -6.21 -0.21 -13.46
C GLY A 29 -5.33 -0.13 -12.22
N SER A 30 -4.00 0.01 -12.40
CA SER A 30 -3.05 0.17 -11.30
C SER A 30 -3.32 1.44 -10.47
N HIS A 31 -3.74 2.54 -11.10
CA HIS A 31 -4.02 3.80 -10.40
C HIS A 31 -5.28 3.74 -9.53
N GLY A 32 -6.29 2.97 -9.95
CA GLY A 32 -7.48 2.70 -9.14
C GLY A 32 -7.15 1.82 -7.93
N TRP A 33 -6.31 0.81 -8.15
CA TRP A 33 -5.89 -0.15 -7.13
C TRP A 33 -4.92 0.44 -6.11
N MET A 34 -4.06 1.38 -6.53
CA MET A 34 -3.13 2.12 -5.67
C MET A 34 -3.82 2.91 -4.54
N ARG A 35 -5.12 3.19 -4.66
CA ARG A 35 -5.85 3.93 -3.63
C ARG A 35 -5.92 3.13 -2.32
N PRO A 36 -5.58 3.72 -1.17
CA PRO A 36 -5.59 3.00 0.11
C PRO A 36 -6.93 2.35 0.44
N LEU A 37 -8.04 2.91 -0.03
CA LEU A 37 -9.38 2.33 0.09
C LEU A 37 -9.48 0.93 -0.56
N VAL A 38 -8.99 0.78 -1.79
CA VAL A 38 -9.12 -0.47 -2.55
C VAL A 38 -8.19 -1.54 -1.96
N CYS A 39 -6.93 -1.17 -1.73
CA CYS A 39 -5.95 -2.00 -1.04
C CYS A 39 -6.42 -2.43 0.36
N GLY A 40 -6.88 -1.48 1.18
CA GLY A 40 -7.33 -1.74 2.55
C GLY A 40 -8.57 -2.62 2.61
N THR A 41 -9.51 -2.43 1.68
CA THR A 41 -10.69 -3.31 1.58
C THR A 41 -10.29 -4.74 1.19
N ALA A 42 -9.36 -4.89 0.22
CA ALA A 42 -8.83 -6.20 -0.17
C ALA A 42 -8.11 -6.90 1.00
N VAL A 43 -7.32 -6.17 1.77
CA VAL A 43 -6.68 -6.69 2.99
C VAL A 43 -7.71 -7.09 4.05
N GLY A 44 -8.79 -6.32 4.20
CA GLY A 44 -9.91 -6.66 5.08
C GLY A 44 -10.55 -8.00 4.75
N PHE A 45 -10.74 -8.30 3.46
CA PHE A 45 -11.21 -9.63 3.01
C PHE A 45 -10.24 -10.76 3.38
N VAL A 46 -8.94 -10.54 3.23
CA VAL A 46 -7.91 -11.55 3.59
C VAL A 46 -7.86 -11.79 5.10
N LEU A 47 -8.08 -10.75 5.91
CA LEU A 47 -8.03 -10.83 7.37
C LEU A 47 -9.37 -11.21 8.02
N GLY A 48 -10.45 -11.32 7.24
CA GLY A 48 -11.76 -11.78 7.69
C GLY A 48 -12.70 -10.69 8.22
N ASP A 49 -12.32 -9.41 8.13
CA ASP A 49 -13.17 -8.27 8.49
C ASP A 49 -13.13 -7.21 7.36
N PRO A 50 -13.96 -7.39 6.32
CA PRO A 50 -13.98 -6.47 5.19
C PRO A 50 -14.58 -5.11 5.56
N THR A 51 -15.47 -5.04 6.56
CA THR A 51 -16.10 -3.79 6.99
C THR A 51 -15.08 -2.89 7.67
N MET A 52 -14.34 -3.40 8.66
CA MET A 52 -13.28 -2.63 9.29
C MET A 52 -12.13 -2.36 8.33
N GLY A 53 -11.81 -3.28 7.42
CA GLY A 53 -10.81 -3.04 6.37
C GLY A 53 -11.17 -1.88 5.44
N CYS A 54 -12.43 -1.79 5.04
CA CYS A 54 -12.95 -0.66 4.25
C CYS A 54 -12.89 0.65 5.04
N ILE A 55 -13.32 0.65 6.30
CA ILE A 55 -13.30 1.85 7.16
C ILE A 55 -11.86 2.35 7.36
N MET A 56 -10.91 1.44 7.65
CA MET A 56 -9.50 1.80 7.79
C MET A 56 -8.90 2.28 6.48
N GLY A 57 -9.18 1.61 5.36
CA GLY A 57 -8.73 2.04 4.03
C GLY A 57 -9.28 3.42 3.63
N ALA A 58 -10.53 3.71 3.97
CA ALA A 58 -11.15 5.03 3.77
C ALA A 58 -10.45 6.10 4.64
N ALA A 59 -10.21 5.78 5.91
CA ALA A 59 -9.50 6.66 6.83
C ALA A 59 -8.08 6.99 6.35
N ILE A 60 -7.33 5.98 5.90
CA ILE A 60 -5.97 6.14 5.35
C ILE A 60 -6.01 6.88 4.01
N THR A 61 -7.09 6.81 3.24
CA THR A 61 -7.18 7.57 1.98
C THR A 61 -7.24 9.08 2.21
N LEU A 62 -7.77 9.56 3.35
CA LEU A 62 -7.97 10.99 3.61
C LEU A 62 -6.66 11.82 3.57
N PRO A 63 -5.58 11.45 4.28
CA PRO A 63 -4.29 12.14 4.15
C PRO A 63 -3.70 12.12 2.73
N TYR A 64 -4.04 11.09 1.95
CA TYR A 64 -3.51 10.88 0.61
C TYR A 64 -4.37 11.57 -0.47
N LEU A 65 -5.49 12.21 -0.13
CA LEU A 65 -6.27 13.02 -1.07
C LEU A 65 -5.56 14.31 -1.47
N ALA A 66 -4.80 14.91 -0.55
CA ALA A 66 -3.98 16.08 -0.81
C ALA A 66 -2.66 15.73 -1.50
N PHE A 67 -2.41 14.44 -1.75
CA PHE A 67 -1.18 13.96 -2.32
C PHE A 67 -1.21 14.14 -3.84
N ILE A 68 -0.36 15.04 -4.32
CA ILE A 68 -0.13 15.27 -5.75
C ILE A 68 1.34 14.97 -6.01
N SER A 69 1.61 14.03 -6.91
CA SER A 69 2.97 13.76 -7.40
C SER A 69 3.39 14.92 -8.31
N ALA A 70 4.11 15.90 -7.77
CA ALA A 70 4.68 17.01 -8.53
C ALA A 70 6.12 16.69 -8.92
N GLY A 71 6.34 16.33 -10.20
CA GLY A 71 7.65 15.89 -10.71
C GLY A 71 7.84 14.37 -10.68
N ALA A 72 9.01 13.89 -11.10
CA ALA A 72 9.35 12.47 -11.20
C ALA A 72 9.54 11.74 -9.85
N SER A 73 9.22 12.39 -8.73
CA SER A 73 9.31 11.82 -7.40
C SER A 73 7.92 11.65 -6.78
N MET A 74 7.66 10.46 -6.24
CA MET A 74 6.45 10.18 -5.46
C MET A 74 6.80 10.33 -3.97
N PRO A 75 6.37 11.40 -3.27
CA PRO A 75 6.80 11.65 -1.89
C PRO A 75 6.40 10.57 -0.86
N MET A 76 5.39 9.74 -1.15
CA MET A 76 4.99 8.59 -0.34
C MET A 76 4.28 7.54 -1.23
N ASP A 77 4.32 6.28 -0.80
CA ASP A 77 3.64 5.15 -1.43
C ASP A 77 2.25 4.91 -0.82
N PRO A 78 1.15 5.31 -1.49
CA PRO A 78 -0.22 5.07 -1.03
C PRO A 78 -0.63 3.59 -1.04
N ALA A 79 -0.12 2.78 -1.96
CA ALA A 79 -0.49 1.36 -2.03
C ALA A 79 0.09 0.61 -0.82
N LEU A 80 1.34 0.91 -0.46
CA LEU A 80 2.00 0.31 0.71
C LEU A 80 1.34 0.79 2.01
N ALA A 81 1.05 2.08 2.10
CA ALA A 81 0.37 2.65 3.26
C ALA A 81 -1.02 2.06 3.50
N GLY A 82 -1.81 1.89 2.44
CA GLY A 82 -3.14 1.29 2.52
C GLY A 82 -3.09 -0.20 2.86
N THR A 83 -2.19 -0.97 2.24
CA THR A 83 -2.09 -2.41 2.51
C THR A 83 -1.57 -2.71 3.90
N LEU A 84 -0.39 -2.21 4.25
CA LEU A 84 0.23 -2.49 5.55
C LEU A 84 -0.43 -1.71 6.69
N GLY A 85 -0.85 -0.46 6.46
CA GLY A 85 -1.55 0.34 7.46
C GLY A 85 -2.88 -0.29 7.88
N THR A 86 -3.67 -0.79 6.91
CA THR A 86 -4.90 -1.53 7.23
C THR A 86 -4.61 -2.90 7.85
N ALA A 87 -3.59 -3.62 7.38
CA ALA A 87 -3.22 -4.92 7.96
C ALA A 87 -2.82 -4.79 9.44
N PHE A 88 -1.95 -3.84 9.77
CA PHE A 88 -1.53 -3.59 11.15
C PHE A 88 -2.67 -3.03 12.00
N GLY A 89 -3.49 -2.13 11.45
CA GLY A 89 -4.67 -1.59 12.13
C GLY A 89 -5.65 -2.68 12.56
N LEU A 90 -5.99 -3.59 11.63
CA LEU A 90 -6.89 -4.71 11.89
C LEU A 90 -6.31 -5.71 12.90
N VAL A 91 -5.03 -6.05 12.77
CA VAL A 91 -4.37 -7.02 13.65
C VAL A 91 -4.23 -6.51 15.07
N ALA A 92 -3.88 -5.22 15.21
CA ALA A 92 -3.75 -4.53 16.49
C ALA A 92 -5.11 -4.17 17.11
N LYS A 93 -6.21 -4.32 16.36
CA LYS A 93 -7.57 -3.95 16.79
C LYS A 93 -7.66 -2.50 17.29
N VAL A 94 -6.94 -1.61 16.62
CA VAL A 94 -6.91 -0.19 16.97
C VAL A 94 -7.98 0.59 16.21
N GLU A 95 -8.27 1.79 16.68
CA GLU A 95 -9.18 2.68 15.98
C GLU A 95 -8.60 3.14 14.62
N PRO A 96 -9.46 3.47 13.63
CA PRO A 96 -9.01 3.95 12.33
C PRO A 96 -8.10 5.17 12.39
N SER A 97 -8.28 6.04 13.39
CA SER A 97 -7.41 7.20 13.65
C SER A 97 -5.96 6.80 13.94
N VAL A 98 -5.76 5.72 14.69
CA VAL A 98 -4.43 5.16 15.00
C VAL A 98 -3.84 4.44 13.79
N ALA A 99 -4.68 3.81 12.96
CA ALA A 99 -4.20 3.20 11.71
C ALA A 99 -3.61 4.25 10.75
N ILE A 100 -4.17 5.47 10.70
CA ILE A 100 -3.62 6.58 9.91
C ILE A 100 -2.20 6.94 10.37
N THR A 101 -1.98 7.06 11.68
CA THR A 101 -0.68 7.49 12.21
C THR A 101 0.41 6.46 11.93
N LEU A 102 0.06 5.18 11.83
CA LEU A 102 0.96 4.11 11.39
C LEU A 102 1.16 4.09 9.87
N ALA A 103 0.11 4.38 9.09
CA ALA A 103 0.14 4.31 7.64
C ALA A 103 1.07 5.36 7.01
N VAL A 104 1.11 6.58 7.56
CA VAL A 104 1.94 7.69 7.06
C VAL A 104 3.44 7.35 7.02
N PRO A 105 4.09 6.95 8.13
CA PRO A 105 5.51 6.59 8.10
C PRO A 105 5.78 5.36 7.22
N ILE A 106 4.86 4.40 7.15
CA ILE A 106 4.97 3.25 6.26
C ILE A 106 4.98 3.68 4.78
N GLY A 107 4.11 4.62 4.39
CA GLY A 107 4.10 5.16 3.04
C GLY A 107 5.40 5.85 2.66
N ILE A 108 6.02 6.58 3.59
CA ILE A 108 7.33 7.22 3.38
C ILE A 108 8.43 6.16 3.20
N LEU A 109 8.41 5.11 4.02
CA LEU A 109 9.32 3.97 3.87
C LEU A 109 9.18 3.30 2.50
N GLY A 110 7.96 3.22 1.97
CA GLY A 110 7.72 2.70 0.62
C GLY A 110 8.46 3.49 -0.46
N THR A 111 8.42 4.82 -0.40
CA THR A 111 9.19 5.67 -1.32
C THR A 111 10.70 5.48 -1.18
N LEU A 112 11.21 5.34 0.04
CA LEU A 112 12.64 5.07 0.26
C LEU A 112 13.08 3.73 -0.35
N LEU A 113 12.26 2.69 -0.16
CA LEU A 113 12.49 1.38 -0.77
C LEU A 113 12.44 1.45 -2.30
N TRP A 114 11.50 2.23 -2.84
CA TRP A 114 11.40 2.47 -4.27
C TRP A 114 12.66 3.13 -4.85
N VAL A 115 13.17 4.17 -4.19
CA VAL A 115 14.40 4.86 -4.62
C VAL A 115 15.62 3.92 -4.53
N ALA A 116 15.71 3.10 -3.49
CA ALA A 116 16.76 2.09 -3.37
C ALA A 116 16.68 1.06 -4.50
N HIS A 117 15.46 0.58 -4.80
CA HIS A 117 15.21 -0.32 -5.93
C HIS A 117 15.62 0.30 -7.27
N MET A 118 15.28 1.56 -7.52
CA MET A 118 15.73 2.26 -8.72
C MET A 118 17.26 2.41 -8.78
N SER A 119 17.90 2.70 -7.65
CA SER A 119 19.37 2.80 -7.56
C SER A 119 20.07 1.49 -7.91
N VAL A 120 19.51 0.37 -7.45
CA VAL A 120 20.01 -0.98 -7.78
C VAL A 120 19.79 -1.30 -9.25
N ASN A 121 18.63 -0.96 -9.82
CA ASN A 121 18.34 -1.22 -11.23
C ASN A 121 19.29 -0.52 -12.20
N ILE A 122 19.83 0.64 -11.83
CA ILE A 122 20.85 1.32 -12.64
C ILE A 122 22.06 0.40 -12.88
N VAL A 123 22.48 -0.38 -11.88
CA VAL A 123 23.62 -1.31 -11.99
C VAL A 123 23.33 -2.44 -12.98
N PHE A 124 22.08 -2.87 -13.13
CA PHE A 124 21.76 -3.92 -14.09
C PHE A 124 21.62 -3.37 -15.51
N TYR A 125 21.08 -2.16 -15.65
CA TYR A 125 20.83 -1.54 -16.95
C TYR A 125 22.06 -0.83 -17.54
N SER A 126 23.04 -0.42 -16.73
CA SER A 126 24.25 0.25 -17.22
C SER A 126 25.34 -0.71 -17.74
N HIS A 127 25.11 -2.02 -17.62
CA HIS A 127 26.03 -3.07 -18.06
C HIS A 127 25.59 -3.73 -19.39
N GLU A 128 24.60 -3.14 -20.07
CA GLU A 128 24.16 -3.44 -21.44
C GLU A 128 24.60 -2.31 -22.39
#